data_AF-A0A348YJI9-F1
#
_entry.id   AF-A0A348YJI9-F1
#
_cell.length_a   1.000
_cell.length_b   1.000
_cell.length_c   1.000
_cell.angle_alpha   90.00
_cell.angle_beta   90.00
_cell.angle_gamma   90.00
#
_symmetry.space_group_name_H-M   'P 1'
#
loop_
_entity.id
_entity.type
_entity.pdbx_description
1 polymer ?
#
loop_
_entity_poly.entity_id
_entity_poly.type
_entity_poly.pdbx_seq_one_letter_code
_entity_poly.pdbx_strand_id
1 'polypeptide(L)'
;MGKPFITRAGYDQLHKELDYLWNEKRPEVTQKVSWAASLGDRSENADYHYNKRLLAQIDRRIRYLRHCMNDLQVIEFNKQQEGKVFFGAYVEIESDEDESLMHVRIVGGDEIFGRSNYISVDSPMSKALLGKAEGDEAVVHTPKGNKIWYVNKISYTSPSWFKEEKVKDVTEMDESNTDLQDIEEISEEEQKKIEEEYLKTLIK
;
A
#
# COMPACT_ATOMS: atom_id res chain seq x y z
N MET A 1 3.74 -12.60 -19.04
CA MET A 1 3.30 -11.97 -17.78
C MET A 1 2.61 -13.07 -16.98
N GLY A 2 3.09 -13.39 -15.78
CA GLY A 2 2.46 -14.41 -14.94
C GLY A 2 1.04 -14.00 -14.57
N LYS A 3 0.16 -14.98 -14.29
CA LYS A 3 -1.19 -14.68 -13.82
C LYS A 3 -1.09 -13.90 -12.50
N PRO A 4 -1.78 -12.76 -12.33
CA PRO A 4 -1.70 -12.02 -11.09
C PRO A 4 -2.48 -12.76 -10.01
N PHE A 5 -1.76 -13.27 -9.01
CA PHE A 5 -2.33 -13.97 -7.86
C PHE A 5 -2.53 -12.99 -6.72
N ILE A 6 -3.61 -13.18 -5.96
CA ILE A 6 -3.93 -12.35 -4.79
C ILE A 6 -4.48 -13.21 -3.66
N THR A 7 -4.18 -12.83 -2.41
CA THR A 7 -4.84 -13.44 -1.26
C THR A 7 -6.30 -12.98 -1.16
N ARG A 8 -7.16 -13.79 -0.55
CA ARG A 8 -8.56 -13.41 -0.29
C ARG A 8 -8.66 -12.08 0.49
N ALA A 9 -7.85 -11.95 1.53
CA ALA A 9 -7.80 -10.75 2.36
C ALA A 9 -7.36 -9.51 1.56
N GLY A 10 -6.34 -9.67 0.68
CA GLY A 10 -5.89 -8.61 -0.22
C GLY A 10 -6.96 -8.18 -1.20
N TYR A 11 -7.68 -9.14 -1.81
CA TYR A 11 -8.78 -8.83 -2.72
C TYR A 11 -9.88 -8.01 -2.03
N ASP A 12 -10.32 -8.45 -0.85
CA ASP A 12 -11.35 -7.73 -0.09
C ASP A 12 -10.85 -6.33 0.32
N GLN A 13 -9.55 -6.16 0.58
CA GLN A 13 -8.95 -4.86 0.88
C GLN A 13 -8.91 -3.93 -0.34
N LEU A 14 -8.49 -4.43 -1.51
CA LEU A 14 -8.51 -3.64 -2.75
C LEU A 14 -9.93 -3.24 -3.12
N HIS A 15 -10.92 -4.11 -2.89
CA HIS A 15 -12.33 -3.80 -3.12
C HIS A 15 -12.80 -2.65 -2.22
N LYS A 16 -12.49 -2.73 -0.92
CA LYS A 16 -12.79 -1.65 0.03
C LYS A 16 -12.10 -0.34 -0.34
N GLU A 17 -10.84 -0.40 -0.77
CA GLU A 17 -10.10 0.77 -1.24
C GLU A 17 -10.79 1.39 -2.47
N LEU A 18 -11.18 0.58 -3.44
CA LEU A 18 -11.88 1.04 -4.64
C LEU A 18 -13.21 1.71 -4.28
N ASP A 19 -13.99 1.09 -3.39
CA ASP A 19 -15.28 1.64 -2.94
C ASP A 19 -15.10 2.97 -2.21
N TYR A 20 -14.12 3.07 -1.30
CA TYR A 20 -13.80 4.30 -0.58
C TYR A 20 -13.36 5.41 -1.54
N LEU A 21 -12.43 5.11 -2.45
CA LEU A 21 -11.95 6.09 -3.43
C LEU A 21 -13.08 6.58 -4.34
N TRP A 22 -13.98 5.69 -4.77
CA TRP A 22 -15.04 6.03 -5.70
C TRP A 22 -16.21 6.78 -5.04
N ASN A 23 -16.67 6.31 -3.88
CA ASN A 23 -17.90 6.80 -3.24
C ASN A 23 -17.67 7.94 -2.25
N GLU A 24 -16.48 8.02 -1.65
CA GLU A 24 -16.19 8.99 -0.59
C GLU A 24 -15.13 10.00 -1.04
N LYS A 25 -13.90 9.52 -1.32
CA LYS A 25 -12.74 10.40 -1.53
C LYS A 25 -12.85 11.23 -2.81
N ARG A 26 -13.20 10.60 -3.93
CA ARG A 26 -13.28 11.30 -5.22
C ARG A 26 -14.34 12.41 -5.21
N PRO A 27 -15.58 12.19 -4.71
CA PRO A 27 -16.54 13.27 -4.52
C PRO A 27 -16.04 14.40 -3.62
N GLU A 28 -15.44 14.07 -2.47
CA GLU A 28 -14.87 15.04 -1.53
C GLU A 28 -13.83 15.95 -2.21
N VAL A 29 -12.83 15.36 -2.88
CA VAL A 29 -11.76 16.13 -3.54
C VAL A 29 -12.32 16.93 -4.72
N THR A 30 -13.32 16.41 -5.44
CA THR A 30 -13.98 17.15 -6.53
C THR A 30 -14.65 18.42 -6.01
N GLN A 31 -15.32 18.34 -4.85
CA GLN A 31 -15.91 19.51 -4.20
C GLN A 31 -14.83 20.52 -3.80
N LYS A 32 -13.72 20.06 -3.20
CA LYS A 32 -12.57 20.92 -2.85
C LYS A 32 -11.98 21.63 -4.07
N VAL A 33 -11.79 20.92 -5.20
CA VAL A 33 -11.34 21.52 -6.46
C VAL A 33 -12.33 22.58 -6.95
N SER A 34 -13.63 22.28 -6.93
CA SER A 34 -14.67 23.22 -7.38
C SER A 34 -14.72 24.48 -6.51
N TRP A 35 -14.58 24.32 -5.20
CA TRP A 35 -14.56 25.42 -4.26
C TRP A 35 -13.31 26.27 -4.43
N ALA A 36 -12.11 25.66 -4.48
CA ALA A 36 -10.87 26.38 -4.74
C ALA A 36 -10.93 27.15 -6.08
N ALA A 37 -11.53 26.56 -7.11
CA ALA A 37 -11.75 27.20 -8.40
C ALA A 37 -12.73 28.39 -8.36
N SER A 38 -13.49 28.57 -7.28
CA SER A 38 -14.44 29.68 -7.08
C SER A 38 -13.86 30.85 -6.27
N LEU A 39 -12.75 30.63 -5.53
CA LEU A 39 -12.15 31.61 -4.63
C LEU A 39 -11.29 32.68 -5.31
N GLY A 40 -11.08 32.60 -6.62
CA GLY A 40 -10.32 33.61 -7.35
C GLY A 40 -9.59 33.08 -8.57
N ASP A 41 -8.44 33.68 -8.87
CA ASP A 41 -7.61 33.27 -10.00
C ASP A 41 -7.01 31.88 -9.79
N ARG A 42 -7.19 31.01 -10.78
CA ARG A 42 -6.77 29.61 -10.73
C ARG A 42 -5.28 29.45 -10.94
N SER A 43 -4.60 30.42 -11.54
CA SER A 43 -3.15 30.33 -11.77
C SER A 43 -2.35 30.38 -10.48
N GLU A 44 -2.79 31.15 -9.49
CA GLU A 44 -2.06 31.40 -8.25
C GLU A 44 -2.59 30.59 -7.05
N ASN A 45 -3.77 29.99 -7.17
CA ASN A 45 -4.39 29.24 -6.07
C ASN A 45 -3.69 27.89 -5.82
N ALA A 46 -2.88 27.81 -4.77
CA ALA A 46 -2.17 26.61 -4.34
C ALA A 46 -3.12 25.43 -4.02
N ASP A 47 -4.23 25.70 -3.33
CA ASP A 47 -5.23 24.67 -2.99
C ASP A 47 -5.87 24.06 -4.24
N TYR A 48 -6.12 24.87 -5.26
CA TYR A 48 -6.65 24.39 -6.53
C TYR A 48 -5.65 23.43 -7.21
N HIS A 49 -4.37 23.81 -7.28
CA HIS A 49 -3.34 22.96 -7.89
C HIS A 49 -3.12 21.65 -7.11
N TYR A 50 -3.06 21.72 -5.78
CA TYR A 50 -2.92 20.56 -4.91
C TYR A 50 -4.10 19.59 -5.08
N ASN A 51 -5.34 20.08 -4.89
CA ASN A 51 -6.52 19.23 -4.98
C ASN A 51 -6.72 18.67 -6.40
N LYS A 52 -6.33 19.42 -7.44
CA LYS A 52 -6.36 18.92 -8.83
C LYS A 52 -5.33 17.81 -9.05
N ARG A 53 -4.14 17.92 -8.49
CA ARG A 53 -3.11 16.85 -8.53
C ARG A 53 -3.61 15.60 -7.79
N LEU A 54 -4.16 15.78 -6.60
CA LEU A 54 -4.73 14.71 -5.80
C LEU A 54 -5.89 14.00 -6.53
N LEU A 55 -6.80 14.75 -7.15
CA LEU A 55 -7.90 14.19 -7.95
C LEU A 55 -7.37 13.31 -9.10
N ALA A 56 -6.33 13.78 -9.80
CA ALA A 56 -5.70 13.01 -10.88
C ALA A 56 -5.03 11.73 -10.38
N GLN A 57 -4.41 11.76 -9.19
CA GLN A 57 -3.84 10.58 -8.53
C GLN A 57 -4.94 9.57 -8.17
N ILE A 58 -6.04 10.02 -7.56
CA ILE A 58 -7.21 9.19 -7.22
C ILE A 58 -7.79 8.54 -8.49
N ASP A 59 -8.02 9.31 -9.56
CA ASP A 59 -8.54 8.79 -10.82
C ASP A 59 -7.58 7.79 -11.49
N ARG A 60 -6.27 7.96 -11.33
CA ARG A 60 -5.27 6.97 -11.78
C ARG A 60 -5.36 5.69 -10.96
N ARG A 61 -5.46 5.78 -9.63
CA ARG A 61 -5.57 4.61 -8.74
C ARG A 61 -6.85 3.82 -8.98
N ILE A 62 -7.99 4.50 -9.12
CA ILE A 62 -9.28 3.87 -9.45
C ILE A 62 -9.19 3.10 -10.77
N ARG A 63 -8.62 3.69 -11.83
CA ARG A 63 -8.45 3.02 -13.12
C ARG A 63 -7.57 1.78 -13.02
N TYR A 64 -6.47 1.88 -12.28
CA TYR A 64 -5.60 0.74 -12.01
C TYR A 64 -6.34 -0.39 -11.29
N LEU A 65 -7.01 -0.08 -10.16
CA LEU A 65 -7.74 -1.07 -9.37
C LEU A 65 -8.83 -1.78 -10.18
N ARG A 66 -9.63 -1.02 -10.95
CA ARG A 66 -10.66 -1.60 -11.82
C ARG A 66 -10.09 -2.52 -12.89
N HIS A 67 -8.93 -2.18 -13.45
CA HIS A 67 -8.29 -3.03 -14.45
C HIS A 67 -7.75 -4.30 -13.79
N CYS A 68 -6.97 -4.19 -12.71
CA CYS A 68 -6.38 -5.32 -12.02
C CYS A 68 -7.45 -6.30 -11.51
N MET A 69 -8.54 -5.81 -10.92
CA MET A 69 -9.60 -6.68 -10.38
C MET A 69 -10.25 -7.62 -11.40
N ASN A 70 -10.24 -7.27 -12.69
CA ASN A 70 -10.80 -8.15 -13.72
C ASN A 70 -9.91 -9.36 -14.01
N ASP A 71 -8.60 -9.22 -13.82
CA ASP A 71 -7.61 -10.24 -14.18
C ASP A 71 -7.06 -11.02 -12.97
N LEU A 72 -7.32 -10.54 -11.75
CA LEU A 72 -6.82 -11.12 -10.50
C LEU A 72 -7.44 -12.49 -10.21
N GLN A 73 -6.59 -13.46 -9.89
CA GLN A 73 -7.01 -14.78 -9.43
C GLN A 73 -6.76 -14.92 -7.93
N VAL A 74 -7.84 -15.11 -7.16
CA VAL A 74 -7.76 -15.35 -5.71
C VAL A 74 -7.20 -16.75 -5.45
N ILE A 75 -6.14 -16.83 -4.64
CA ILE A 75 -5.58 -18.08 -4.13
C ILE A 75 -5.84 -18.16 -2.63
N GLU A 76 -6.39 -19.29 -2.19
CA GLU A 76 -6.57 -19.62 -0.79
C GLU A 76 -5.50 -20.60 -0.32
N PHE A 77 -5.14 -20.48 0.97
CA PHE A 77 -4.20 -21.38 1.61
C PHE A 77 -4.76 -22.82 1.67
N ASN A 78 -3.91 -23.80 1.35
CA ASN A 78 -4.20 -25.21 1.56
C ASN A 78 -3.31 -25.77 2.67
N LYS A 79 -3.92 -26.47 3.64
CA LYS A 79 -3.20 -27.12 4.76
C LYS A 79 -2.07 -28.06 4.32
N GLN A 80 -2.11 -28.61 3.10
CA GLN A 80 -1.02 -29.42 2.56
C GLN A 80 0.29 -28.65 2.35
N GLN A 81 0.24 -27.32 2.36
CA GLN A 81 1.39 -26.42 2.22
C GLN A 81 2.04 -26.06 3.57
N GLU A 82 1.47 -26.53 4.67
CA GLU A 82 1.95 -26.24 6.02
C GLU A 82 3.38 -26.78 6.23
N GLY A 83 4.23 -25.98 6.88
CA GLY A 83 5.64 -26.29 7.10
C GLY A 83 6.58 -25.92 5.94
N LYS A 84 6.06 -25.39 4.83
CA LYS A 84 6.88 -24.83 3.74
C LYS A 84 6.45 -23.43 3.40
N VAL A 85 7.38 -22.64 2.87
CA VAL A 85 7.10 -21.28 2.40
C VAL A 85 6.43 -21.33 1.02
N PHE A 86 5.18 -20.90 0.96
CA PHE A 86 4.43 -20.69 -0.29
C PHE A 86 3.69 -19.34 -0.26
N PHE A 87 2.86 -19.10 -1.27
CA PHE A 87 2.02 -17.92 -1.36
C PHE A 87 1.13 -17.76 -0.12
N GLY A 88 1.09 -16.56 0.44
CA GLY A 88 0.32 -16.22 1.64
C GLY A 88 1.03 -16.54 2.97
N ALA A 89 2.22 -17.15 2.95
CA ALA A 89 2.98 -17.45 4.16
C ALA A 89 3.57 -16.19 4.80
N TYR A 90 3.50 -16.15 6.13
CA TYR A 90 4.29 -15.27 6.98
C TYR A 90 5.59 -15.99 7.32
N VAL A 91 6.72 -15.32 7.14
CA VAL A 91 8.04 -15.90 7.33
C VAL A 91 8.89 -14.95 8.17
N GLU A 92 9.54 -15.49 9.18
CA GLU A 92 10.64 -14.83 9.90
C GLU A 92 11.95 -15.33 9.29
N ILE A 93 12.75 -14.41 8.76
CA ILE A 93 14.04 -14.71 8.17
C ILE A 93 15.15 -13.98 8.92
N GLU A 94 16.33 -14.59 8.96
CA GLU A 94 17.53 -14.06 9.60
C GLU A 94 18.67 -13.95 8.60
N SER A 95 19.38 -12.83 8.62
CA SER A 95 20.54 -12.59 7.75
C SER A 95 21.81 -13.20 8.36
N ASP A 96 22.57 -13.95 7.55
CA ASP A 96 23.86 -14.54 7.95
C ASP A 96 24.95 -13.48 8.21
N GLU A 97 24.85 -12.29 7.60
CA GLU A 97 25.89 -11.25 7.68
C GLU A 97 25.83 -10.44 8.98
N ASP A 98 24.64 -10.18 9.50
CA ASP A 98 24.39 -9.22 10.58
C ASP A 98 23.39 -9.71 11.63
N GLU A 99 22.97 -10.98 11.58
CA GLU A 99 22.01 -11.62 12.50
C GLU A 99 20.68 -10.83 12.58
N SER A 100 20.36 -10.05 11.55
CA SER A 100 19.17 -9.21 11.52
C SER A 100 17.91 -10.03 11.22
N LEU A 101 16.89 -9.86 12.07
CA LEU A 101 15.59 -10.49 11.88
C LEU A 101 14.68 -9.62 11.01
N MET A 102 14.07 -10.23 10.00
CA MET A 102 13.08 -9.60 9.13
C MET A 102 11.81 -10.44 9.07
N HIS A 103 10.67 -9.77 9.15
CA HIS A 103 9.36 -10.40 9.07
C HIS A 103 8.71 -10.05 7.74
N VAL A 104 8.45 -11.06 6.92
CA VAL A 104 7.92 -10.86 5.57
C VAL A 104 6.68 -11.71 5.33
N ARG A 105 5.78 -11.21 4.50
CA ARG A 105 4.65 -11.97 3.97
C ARG A 105 4.72 -12.05 2.46
N ILE A 106 4.63 -13.27 1.92
CA ILE A 106 4.65 -13.47 0.46
C ILE A 106 3.25 -13.30 -0.08
N VAL A 107 3.07 -12.31 -0.96
CA VAL A 107 1.77 -11.92 -1.51
C VAL A 107 1.86 -11.59 -3.01
N GLY A 108 0.71 -11.25 -3.61
CA GLY A 108 0.66 -10.71 -4.96
C GLY A 108 1.29 -9.33 -5.05
N GLY A 109 1.76 -8.96 -6.25
CA GLY A 109 2.30 -7.62 -6.51
C GLY A 109 1.30 -6.49 -6.23
N ASP A 110 0.00 -6.74 -6.34
CA ASP A 110 -1.04 -5.76 -6.06
C ASP A 110 -1.26 -5.48 -4.56
N GLU A 111 -0.80 -6.37 -3.68
CA GLU A 111 -1.02 -6.28 -2.23
C GLU A 111 0.12 -5.58 -1.48
N ILE A 112 1.23 -5.28 -2.15
CA ILE A 112 2.43 -4.69 -1.53
C ILE A 112 2.28 -3.18 -1.31
N PHE A 113 1.28 -2.54 -1.92
CA PHE A 113 1.18 -1.08 -1.95
C PHE A 113 1.04 -0.51 -0.53
N GLY A 114 1.94 0.39 -0.15
CA GLY A 114 1.93 1.07 1.15
C GLY A 114 2.36 0.21 2.35
N ARG A 115 2.94 -0.98 2.13
CA ARG A 115 3.39 -1.91 3.19
C ARG A 115 4.81 -2.38 2.93
N SER A 116 5.73 -2.18 3.88
CA SER A 116 7.12 -2.60 3.71
C SER A 116 7.36 -4.09 4.02
N ASN A 117 6.54 -4.68 4.89
CA ASN A 117 6.66 -6.08 5.32
C ASN A 117 6.04 -7.10 4.32
N TYR A 118 5.55 -6.63 3.16
CA TYR A 118 4.88 -7.46 2.15
C TYR A 118 5.80 -7.59 0.93
N ILE A 119 6.12 -8.82 0.55
CA ILE A 119 7.00 -9.11 -0.59
C ILE A 119 6.21 -9.79 -1.71
N SER A 120 6.40 -9.30 -2.94
CA SER A 120 5.79 -9.91 -4.12
C SER A 120 6.37 -11.31 -4.35
N VAL A 121 5.53 -12.26 -4.75
CA VAL A 121 5.92 -13.60 -5.17
C VAL A 121 6.97 -13.61 -6.30
N ASP A 122 7.00 -12.56 -7.13
CA ASP A 122 7.95 -12.43 -8.23
C ASP A 122 9.34 -11.93 -7.81
N SER A 123 9.48 -11.46 -6.57
CA SER A 123 10.74 -10.91 -6.07
C SER A 123 11.84 -11.98 -5.95
N PRO A 124 13.13 -11.61 -6.12
CA PRO A 124 14.24 -12.54 -5.93
C PRO A 124 14.26 -13.19 -4.55
N MET A 125 13.85 -12.44 -3.52
CA MET A 125 13.73 -12.92 -2.14
C MET A 125 12.66 -14.02 -2.04
N SER A 126 11.43 -13.75 -2.49
CA SER A 126 10.37 -14.75 -2.49
C SER A 126 10.76 -16.00 -3.28
N LYS A 127 11.41 -15.84 -4.44
CA LYS A 127 11.89 -16.97 -5.26
C LYS A 127 12.91 -17.85 -4.55
N ALA A 128 13.79 -17.26 -3.74
CA ALA A 128 14.76 -18.01 -2.94
C ALA A 128 14.11 -18.75 -1.76
N LEU A 129 13.07 -18.16 -1.17
CA LEU A 129 12.34 -18.72 -0.03
C LEU A 129 11.32 -19.79 -0.44
N LEU A 130 10.75 -19.72 -1.65
CA LEU A 130 9.71 -20.63 -2.10
C LEU A 130 10.13 -22.11 -1.97
N GLY A 131 9.30 -22.89 -1.25
CA GLY A 131 9.48 -24.32 -1.03
C GLY A 131 10.43 -24.70 0.11
N LYS A 132 11.07 -23.73 0.76
CA LYS A 132 11.93 -23.92 1.94
C LYS A 132 11.12 -24.20 3.19
N ALA A 133 11.71 -24.95 4.12
CA ALA A 133 11.15 -25.27 5.43
C ALA A 133 11.84 -24.47 6.55
N GLU A 134 11.30 -24.56 7.76
CA GLU A 134 11.95 -24.01 8.96
C GLU A 134 13.32 -24.66 9.16
N GLY A 135 14.35 -23.84 9.39
CA GLY A 135 15.75 -24.25 9.51
C GLY A 135 16.52 -24.32 8.19
N ASP A 136 15.89 -24.11 7.05
CA ASP A 136 16.59 -24.11 5.76
C ASP A 136 17.28 -22.76 5.49
N GLU A 137 18.37 -22.82 4.71
CA GLU A 137 19.03 -21.64 4.12
C GLU A 137 18.44 -21.28 2.74
N ALA A 138 18.36 -19.98 2.48
CA ALA A 138 17.91 -19.38 1.23
C ALA A 138 18.98 -18.40 0.71
N VAL A 139 19.47 -18.67 -0.50
CA VAL A 139 20.48 -17.83 -1.16
C VAL A 139 19.80 -16.85 -2.10
N VAL A 140 19.87 -15.57 -1.75
CA VAL A 140 19.26 -14.48 -2.51
C VAL A 140 20.32 -13.81 -3.37
N HIS A 141 20.13 -13.85 -4.67
CA HIS A 141 21.01 -13.22 -5.63
C HIS A 141 20.64 -11.74 -5.76
N THR A 142 21.48 -10.85 -5.23
CA THR A 142 21.30 -9.40 -5.38
C THR A 142 22.36 -8.84 -6.32
N PRO A 143 22.12 -7.68 -6.96
CA PRO A 143 23.14 -7.01 -7.78
C PRO A 143 24.43 -6.68 -7.02
N LYS A 144 24.37 -6.59 -5.69
CA LYS A 144 25.51 -6.30 -4.81
C LYS A 144 26.26 -7.55 -4.33
N GLY A 145 25.78 -8.74 -4.67
CA GLY A 145 26.32 -10.02 -4.22
C GLY A 145 25.24 -10.99 -3.75
N ASN A 146 25.65 -12.22 -3.48
CA ASN A 146 24.76 -13.23 -2.90
C ASN A 146 24.65 -13.01 -1.40
N LYS A 147 23.43 -12.93 -0.88
CA LYS A 147 23.14 -12.88 0.55
C LYS A 147 22.50 -14.18 0.99
N ILE A 148 22.90 -14.68 2.14
CA ILE A 148 22.34 -15.90 2.74
C ILE A 148 21.36 -15.50 3.83
N TRP A 149 20.20 -16.14 3.82
CA TRP A 149 19.14 -15.95 4.80
C TRP A 149 18.71 -17.30 5.36
N TYR A 150 18.41 -17.37 6.65
CA TYR A 150 17.86 -18.57 7.30
C TYR A 150 16.39 -18.38 7.59
N VAL A 151 15.60 -19.44 7.40
CA VAL A 151 14.17 -19.43 7.71
C VAL A 151 13.96 -19.89 9.15
N ASN A 152 13.51 -18.99 10.02
CA ASN A 152 13.35 -19.28 11.44
C ASN A 152 11.95 -19.80 11.78
N LYS A 153 10.91 -19.13 11.28
CA LYS A 153 9.51 -19.51 11.53
C LYS A 153 8.64 -19.30 10.31
N ILE A 154 7.66 -20.20 10.12
CA ILE A 154 6.66 -20.11 9.07
C ILE A 154 5.27 -20.16 9.71
N SER A 155 4.37 -19.26 9.32
CA SER A 155 2.97 -19.33 9.73
C SER A 155 2.04 -18.96 8.57
N TYR A 156 0.87 -19.59 8.50
CA TYR A 156 -0.19 -19.25 7.55
C TYR A 156 -1.37 -18.53 8.21
N THR A 157 -1.33 -18.39 9.53
CA THR A 157 -2.21 -17.53 10.32
C THR A 157 -1.44 -16.30 10.74
N SER A 158 -2.08 -15.13 10.81
CA SER A 158 -1.43 -13.89 11.26
C SER A 158 -0.75 -14.09 12.62
N PRO A 159 0.59 -14.18 12.69
CA PRO A 159 1.27 -14.53 13.91
C PRO A 159 1.56 -13.29 14.76
N SER A 160 1.68 -13.46 16.08
CA SER A 160 1.91 -12.35 17.02
C SER A 160 3.24 -11.63 16.82
N TRP A 161 4.22 -12.29 16.20
CA TRP A 161 5.53 -11.74 15.87
C TRP A 161 5.51 -10.89 14.58
N PHE A 162 4.46 -10.98 13.76
CA PHE A 162 4.33 -10.16 12.56
C PHE A 162 3.59 -8.86 12.88
N LYS A 163 4.31 -7.74 12.79
CA LYS A 163 3.70 -6.42 12.95
C LYS A 163 3.10 -5.98 11.61
N GLU A 164 1.77 -5.96 11.54
CA GLU A 164 1.08 -5.37 10.40
C GLU A 164 1.29 -3.85 10.38
N GLU A 165 1.92 -3.36 9.33
CA GLU A 165 1.97 -1.92 9.06
C GLU A 165 0.61 -1.46 8.52
N LYS A 166 0.15 -0.31 9.02
CA LYS A 166 -0.98 0.39 8.40
C LYS A 166 -0.58 0.78 6.99
N VAL A 167 -1.48 0.51 6.04
CA VAL A 167 -1.30 0.95 4.65
C VAL A 167 -1.19 2.47 4.67
N LYS A 168 -0.06 3.00 4.20
CA LYS A 168 0.05 4.44 3.95
C LYS A 168 -0.99 4.81 2.91
N ASP A 169 -1.91 5.69 3.26
CA ASP A 169 -2.94 6.13 2.32
C ASP A 169 -2.27 6.80 1.11
N VAL A 170 -2.91 6.77 -0.06
CA VAL A 170 -2.40 7.41 -1.29
C VAL A 170 -2.13 8.90 -1.04
N THR A 171 -2.85 9.49 -0.09
CA THR A 171 -2.68 10.88 0.39
C THR A 171 -1.42 11.10 1.24
N GLU A 172 -0.94 10.10 1.97
CA GLU A 172 0.22 10.19 2.88
C GLU A 172 1.55 9.93 2.17
N MET A 173 1.54 9.36 0.96
CA MET A 173 2.77 9.04 0.21
C MET A 173 3.49 10.28 -0.34
N ASP A 174 2.80 11.42 -0.47
CA ASP A 174 3.38 12.66 -1.00
C ASP A 174 4.16 13.47 0.07
N GLU A 175 3.95 13.21 1.37
CA GLU A 175 4.74 13.86 2.44
C GLU A 175 6.23 13.48 2.40
N SER A 176 6.54 12.33 1.79
CA SER A 176 7.91 11.83 1.66
C SER A 176 8.61 12.22 0.36
N ASN A 177 7.93 12.94 -0.53
CA ASN A 177 8.54 13.48 -1.75
C ASN A 177 8.91 14.95 -1.50
N THR A 178 10.13 15.13 -1.00
CA THR A 178 10.70 16.42 -0.59
C THR A 178 10.84 17.36 -1.79
N ASP A 179 9.79 18.10 -2.11
CA ASP A 179 9.78 19.35 -2.89
C ASP A 179 8.58 20.22 -2.43
N LEU A 180 8.35 20.29 -1.11
CA LEU A 180 7.27 21.06 -0.47
C LEU A 180 7.82 21.96 0.64
N GLN A 181 8.95 22.65 0.40
CA GLN A 181 9.55 23.51 1.42
C GLN A 181 8.85 24.86 1.65
N ASP A 182 7.79 25.21 0.93
CA ASP A 182 7.06 26.47 1.15
C ASP A 182 5.53 26.28 1.11
N ILE A 183 4.98 25.42 1.99
CA ILE A 183 3.57 25.54 2.39
C ILE A 183 3.57 26.38 3.67
N GLU A 184 3.12 27.63 3.60
CA GLU A 184 2.77 28.38 4.81
C GLU A 184 1.71 27.57 5.55
N GLU A 185 2.04 27.09 6.75
CA GLU A 185 1.10 26.42 7.64
C GLU A 185 -0.07 27.38 7.91
N ILE A 186 -1.21 27.09 7.28
CA ILE A 186 -2.47 27.78 7.54
C ILE A 186 -2.76 27.63 9.05
N SER A 187 -2.99 28.76 9.72
CA SER A 187 -3.20 28.76 11.17
C SER A 187 -4.40 27.87 11.56
N GLU A 188 -4.34 27.24 12.74
CA GLU A 188 -5.45 26.39 13.23
C GLU A 188 -6.80 27.12 13.26
N GLU A 189 -6.79 28.45 13.40
CA GLU A 189 -7.99 29.29 13.37
C GLU A 189 -8.59 29.39 11.96
N GLU A 190 -7.76 29.49 10.92
CA GLU A 190 -8.19 29.50 9.53
C GLU A 190 -8.67 28.12 9.08
N GLN A 191 -8.01 27.04 9.52
CA GLN A 191 -8.49 25.67 9.29
C GLN A 191 -9.88 25.45 9.90
N LYS A 192 -10.10 25.88 11.15
CA LYS A 192 -11.43 25.81 11.79
C LYS A 192 -12.48 26.63 11.06
N LYS A 193 -12.11 27.80 10.54
CA LYS A 193 -13.04 28.68 9.83
C LYS A 193 -13.47 28.06 8.49
N ILE A 194 -12.54 27.43 7.78
CA ILE A 194 -12.80 26.68 6.55
C ILE A 194 -13.70 25.47 6.85
N GLU A 195 -13.43 24.73 7.93
CA GLU A 195 -14.21 23.56 8.32
C GLU A 195 -15.65 23.93 8.77
N GLU A 196 -15.82 25.02 9.52
CA GLU A 196 -17.13 25.55 9.88
C GLU A 196 -17.94 26.06 8.68
N GLU A 197 -17.29 26.71 7.72
CA GLU A 197 -17.94 27.19 6.51
C GLU A 197 -18.38 26.03 5.62
N TYR A 198 -17.54 25.00 5.51
CA TYR A 198 -17.87 23.73 4.85
C TYR A 198 -19.09 23.05 5.49
N LEU A 199 -19.11 22.90 6.82
CA LEU A 199 -20.24 22.29 7.54
C LEU A 199 -21.55 23.07 7.40
N LYS A 200 -21.50 24.41 7.31
CA LYS A 200 -22.68 25.25 7.08
C LYS A 200 -23.31 25.04 5.70
N THR A 201 -22.53 24.63 4.70
CA THR A 201 -23.03 24.39 3.33
C THR A 201 -23.64 23.00 3.13
N LEU A 202 -23.28 22.01 3.96
CA LEU A 202 -23.80 20.65 3.90
C LEU A 202 -25.17 20.44 4.57
N ILE A 203 -25.65 21.41 5.34
CA ILE A 203 -26.92 21.35 6.11
C ILE A 203 -28.08 22.09 5.40
N LYS A 204 -27.94 22.45 4.13
CA LYS A 204 -29.02 23.05 3.30
C LYS A 204 -29.57 22.06 2.30
#